data_AF-Q6ADQ3-F1
#
_entry.id   AF-Q6ADQ3-F1
#
_cell.length_a   1.000
_cell.length_b   1.000
_cell.length_c   1.000
_cell.angle_alpha   90.00
_cell.angle_beta   90.00
_cell.angle_gamma   90.00
#
_symmetry.space_group_name_H-M   'P 1'
#
loop_
_entity.id
_entity.type
_entity.pdbx_description
1 polymer ?
#
loop_
_entity_poly.entity_id
_entity_poly.type
_entity_poly.pdbx_seq_one_letter_code
_entity_poly.pdbx_strand_id
1 'polypeptide(L)'
;MTNPFYFGVIRGTQQQLKAAGYTQLLVDTEESDELEDGTLQGLRRSFDGAILAASRLTDRRLTALAAEIPVVAVNRQTRGVANVFIDTPNGVEQAVGHLADDEPFPDPAALLITPDHYVTRTLHSLGVPLRALGLAKNGVPSPASGRAIWRTLCENWEAFLGTPVRFWFESEFSEVFGLTEHPSAANADALYDQLAEMISSPAFRPRALFDRFRIAVLATTDDPADDLEAHARLAADPGFTGRVVPTFRADRYMHPDEPGRAGRLDRLAAASGTDTGSYAGLLAALRARRAAFAAAGGTATDTGVIDAGSEPLTKTAAERIHRSALAGALDPADAVAYRRNLLYRLAEMSAEDGLVMQLHPGVHRNHHRPTFDQYGPDTGHDLHAVTAFTEPLTPILRDFGTNPTFRLVLFTVDETAFSREIAPLAGFYPSVYAGAPWWFLDTPAAILRYRRAITDSAGVAKTSGFIDDTRAFCSIPTRHDMSRRVDAAFLASLVVSHQLGGGGCFWGCWAVGG
;
A
#
# COMPACT_ATOMS: atom_id res chain seq x y z
N MET A 1 -17.77 -26.30 12.41
CA MET A 1 -17.00 -25.05 12.66
C MET A 1 -15.48 -25.24 12.79
N THR A 2 -14.75 -25.25 11.67
CA THR A 2 -13.29 -25.34 11.60
C THR A 2 -12.59 -24.02 11.23
N ASN A 3 -13.35 -22.96 10.95
CA ASN A 3 -12.80 -21.66 10.54
C ASN A 3 -12.67 -20.68 11.74
N PRO A 4 -11.44 -20.32 12.16
CA PRO A 4 -11.21 -19.44 13.31
C PRO A 4 -11.62 -17.98 13.07
N PHE A 5 -11.92 -17.56 11.83
CA PHE A 5 -12.40 -16.22 11.48
C PHE A 5 -13.67 -15.84 12.25
N TYR A 6 -14.64 -16.74 12.30
CA TYR A 6 -15.97 -16.43 12.83
C TYR A 6 -16.02 -16.40 14.35
N PHE A 7 -15.03 -16.95 15.04
CA PHE A 7 -15.08 -17.06 16.50
C PHE A 7 -15.09 -15.69 17.20
N GLY A 8 -14.31 -14.73 16.72
CA GLY A 8 -14.32 -13.36 17.22
C GLY A 8 -15.64 -12.64 16.96
N VAL A 9 -16.16 -12.77 15.74
CA VAL A 9 -17.46 -12.20 15.32
C VAL A 9 -18.59 -12.78 16.16
N ILE A 10 -18.63 -14.11 16.34
CA ILE A 10 -19.65 -14.79 17.13
C ILE A 10 -19.60 -14.32 18.58
N ARG A 11 -18.42 -14.27 19.20
CA ARG A 11 -18.28 -13.82 20.60
C ARG A 11 -18.69 -12.36 20.78
N GLY A 12 -18.28 -11.47 19.88
CA GLY A 12 -18.68 -10.06 19.91
C GLY A 12 -20.18 -9.89 19.74
N THR A 13 -20.76 -10.61 18.76
CA THR A 13 -22.21 -10.63 18.52
C THR A 13 -22.97 -11.16 19.74
N GLN A 14 -22.50 -12.26 20.34
CA GLN A 14 -23.08 -12.85 21.54
C GLN A 14 -23.12 -11.86 22.71
N GLN A 15 -22.02 -11.11 22.92
CA GLN A 15 -21.92 -10.14 23.99
C GLN A 15 -22.92 -8.98 23.80
N GLN A 16 -23.02 -8.45 22.58
CA GLN A 16 -23.94 -7.35 22.27
C GLN A 16 -25.41 -7.80 22.32
N LEU A 17 -25.73 -8.96 21.75
CA LEU A 17 -27.08 -9.53 21.83
C LEU A 17 -27.49 -9.76 23.29
N LYS A 18 -26.60 -10.34 24.11
CA LYS A 18 -26.86 -10.55 25.53
C LYS A 18 -27.09 -9.24 26.28
N ALA A 19 -26.30 -8.20 26.00
CA ALA A 19 -26.47 -6.87 26.61
C ALA A 19 -27.82 -6.24 26.22
N ALA A 20 -28.31 -6.51 25.02
CA ALA A 20 -29.61 -6.06 24.52
C ALA A 20 -30.78 -6.99 24.90
N GLY A 21 -30.56 -8.05 25.70
CA GLY A 21 -31.61 -8.98 26.14
C GLY A 21 -31.97 -10.09 25.15
N TYR A 22 -31.21 -10.26 24.07
CA TYR A 22 -31.40 -11.30 23.06
C TYR A 22 -30.54 -12.54 23.34
N THR A 23 -31.02 -13.71 22.87
CA THR A 23 -30.27 -14.96 22.89
C THR A 23 -29.77 -15.28 21.48
N GLN A 24 -28.47 -15.53 21.34
CA GLN A 24 -27.89 -15.93 20.05
C GLN A 24 -28.08 -17.43 19.83
N LEU A 25 -28.67 -17.82 18.69
CA LEU A 25 -28.54 -19.16 18.15
C LEU A 25 -27.47 -19.15 17.06
N LEU A 26 -26.52 -20.08 17.16
CA LEU A 26 -25.50 -20.28 16.14
C LEU A 26 -25.91 -21.42 15.22
N VAL A 27 -25.92 -21.14 13.92
CA VAL A 27 -26.26 -22.11 12.87
C VAL A 27 -25.06 -22.20 11.93
N ASP A 28 -24.55 -23.42 11.72
CA ASP A 28 -23.51 -23.73 10.72
C ASP A 28 -24.22 -24.29 9.49
N THR A 29 -24.14 -23.59 8.36
CA THR A 29 -24.79 -23.99 7.10
C THR A 29 -23.85 -24.72 6.15
N GLU A 30 -22.63 -25.06 6.61
CA GLU A 30 -21.61 -25.80 5.86
C GLU A 30 -21.31 -25.21 4.47
N GLU A 31 -21.44 -23.88 4.34
CA GLU A 31 -21.23 -23.14 3.09
C GLU A 31 -22.18 -23.54 1.93
N SER A 32 -23.36 -24.11 2.21
CA SER A 32 -24.40 -24.39 1.21
C SER A 32 -25.49 -23.31 1.24
N ASP A 33 -25.84 -22.79 0.06
CA ASP A 33 -26.93 -21.82 -0.09
C ASP A 33 -28.31 -22.48 0.08
N GLU A 34 -28.47 -23.76 -0.27
CA GLU A 34 -29.73 -24.48 -0.05
C GLU A 34 -29.98 -24.76 1.43
N LEU A 35 -28.94 -25.17 2.18
CA LEU A 35 -29.04 -25.36 3.64
C LEU A 35 -29.27 -24.03 4.36
N GLU A 36 -28.61 -22.97 3.91
CA GLU A 36 -28.79 -21.63 4.45
C GLU A 36 -30.22 -21.11 4.21
N ASP A 37 -30.72 -21.16 2.97
CA ASP A 37 -32.09 -20.73 2.64
C ASP A 37 -33.14 -21.59 3.35
N GLY A 38 -32.96 -22.92 3.36
CA GLY A 38 -33.87 -23.85 4.03
C GLY A 38 -33.95 -23.61 5.54
N THR A 39 -32.81 -23.33 6.19
CA THR A 39 -32.77 -23.06 7.63
C THR A 39 -33.38 -21.71 7.96
N LEU A 40 -33.06 -20.67 7.18
CA LEU A 40 -33.63 -19.35 7.36
C LEU A 40 -35.16 -19.36 7.17
N GLN A 41 -35.67 -20.06 6.15
CA GLN A 41 -37.11 -20.20 5.93
C GLN A 41 -37.80 -21.05 7.02
N GLY A 42 -37.16 -22.14 7.44
CA GLY A 42 -37.70 -23.06 8.45
C GLY A 42 -37.79 -22.44 9.84
N LEU A 43 -36.85 -21.55 10.19
CA LEU A 43 -36.76 -20.94 11.51
C LEU A 43 -37.21 -19.47 11.54
N ARG A 44 -37.70 -18.90 10.43
CA ARG A 44 -38.06 -17.48 10.31
C ARG A 44 -39.07 -16.94 11.32
N ARG A 45 -39.90 -17.82 11.89
CA ARG A 45 -40.88 -17.44 12.93
C ARG A 45 -40.35 -17.57 14.36
N SER A 46 -39.12 -18.07 14.49
CA SER A 46 -38.50 -18.43 15.76
C SER A 46 -37.34 -17.50 16.14
N PHE A 47 -36.94 -16.56 15.27
CA PHE A 47 -35.92 -15.55 15.55
C PHE A 47 -36.40 -14.15 15.14
N ASP A 48 -35.94 -13.14 15.88
CA ASP A 48 -36.29 -11.73 15.66
C ASP A 48 -35.44 -11.05 14.57
N GLY A 49 -34.39 -11.72 14.09
CA GLY A 49 -33.49 -11.22 13.06
C GLY A 49 -32.34 -12.20 12.78
N ALA A 50 -31.56 -11.93 11.74
CA ALA A 50 -30.45 -12.77 11.33
C ALA A 50 -29.16 -11.95 11.13
N ILE A 51 -28.04 -12.50 11.60
CA ILE A 51 -26.70 -12.00 11.32
C ILE A 51 -26.01 -13.03 10.45
N LEU A 52 -25.79 -12.69 9.17
CA LEU A 52 -25.27 -13.60 8.16
C LEU A 52 -23.80 -13.32 7.91
N ALA A 53 -22.93 -14.20 8.41
CA ALA A 53 -21.49 -14.09 8.19
C ALA A 53 -21.08 -14.99 7.01
N ALA A 54 -20.61 -14.38 5.92
CA ALA A 54 -20.26 -15.05 4.65
C ALA A 54 -21.38 -15.89 4.01
N SER A 55 -22.57 -15.30 3.93
CA SER A 55 -23.72 -15.89 3.24
C SER A 55 -23.40 -16.30 1.80
N ARG A 56 -23.92 -17.45 1.37
CA ARG A 56 -23.89 -17.92 -0.02
C ARG A 56 -25.17 -17.57 -0.78
N LEU A 57 -26.16 -16.98 -0.10
CA LEU A 57 -27.38 -16.51 -0.74
C LEU A 57 -27.09 -15.45 -1.81
N THR A 58 -27.88 -15.50 -2.88
CA THR A 58 -27.84 -14.45 -3.92
C THR A 58 -28.34 -13.11 -3.36
N ASP A 59 -27.88 -12.00 -3.94
CA ASP A 59 -28.33 -10.66 -3.53
C ASP A 59 -29.85 -10.52 -3.57
N ARG A 60 -30.51 -11.11 -4.58
CA ARG A 60 -31.98 -11.12 -4.68
C ARG A 60 -32.64 -11.81 -3.48
N ARG A 61 -32.08 -12.95 -3.03
CA ARG A 61 -32.59 -13.68 -1.86
C ARG A 61 -32.31 -12.93 -0.56
N LEU A 62 -31.13 -12.34 -0.43
CA LEU A 62 -30.77 -11.50 0.72
C LEU A 62 -31.67 -10.28 0.86
N THR A 63 -31.92 -9.56 -0.25
CA THR A 63 -32.85 -8.42 -0.25
C THR A 63 -34.29 -8.85 0.06
N ALA A 64 -34.74 -10.00 -0.45
CA ALA A 64 -36.07 -10.54 -0.14
C ALA A 64 -36.19 -10.90 1.36
N LEU A 65 -35.17 -11.55 1.92
CA LEU A 65 -35.13 -11.89 3.34
C LEU A 65 -35.09 -10.65 4.24
N ALA A 66 -34.28 -9.64 3.88
CA ALA A 66 -34.17 -8.38 4.62
C ALA A 66 -35.46 -7.54 4.60
N ALA A 67 -36.36 -7.81 3.65
CA ALA A 67 -37.69 -7.20 3.63
C ALA A 67 -38.68 -7.89 4.59
N GLU A 68 -38.39 -9.13 5.00
CA GLU A 68 -39.25 -9.91 5.92
C GLU A 68 -38.78 -9.84 7.37
N ILE A 69 -37.47 -9.90 7.60
CA ILE A 69 -36.86 -9.82 8.93
C ILE A 69 -35.66 -8.87 8.93
N PRO A 70 -35.27 -8.29 10.07
CA PRO A 70 -34.01 -7.59 10.20
C PRO A 70 -32.83 -8.50 9.86
N VAL A 71 -32.05 -8.13 8.84
CA VAL A 71 -30.84 -8.85 8.43
C VAL A 71 -29.65 -7.91 8.47
N VAL A 72 -28.57 -8.36 9.12
CA VAL A 72 -27.25 -7.74 9.03
C VAL A 72 -26.28 -8.73 8.39
N ALA A 73 -25.70 -8.36 7.25
CA ALA A 73 -24.70 -9.18 6.58
C ALA A 73 -23.28 -8.75 6.98
N VAL A 74 -22.40 -9.71 7.30
CA VAL A 74 -21.00 -9.45 7.64
C VAL A 74 -20.12 -9.76 6.44
N ASN A 75 -19.29 -8.78 6.03
CA ASN A 75 -18.43 -8.82 4.85
C ASN A 75 -19.17 -9.11 3.53
N ARG A 76 -20.44 -8.70 3.43
CA ARG A 76 -21.26 -8.78 2.21
C ARG A 76 -22.04 -7.49 2.03
N GLN A 77 -21.82 -6.81 0.91
CA GLN A 77 -22.53 -5.58 0.56
C GLN A 77 -23.65 -5.90 -0.44
N THR A 78 -24.90 -5.80 0.02
CA THR A 78 -26.11 -6.03 -0.79
C THR A 78 -27.07 -4.86 -0.59
N ARG A 79 -27.53 -4.25 -1.69
CA ARG A 79 -28.40 -3.07 -1.64
C ARG A 79 -29.70 -3.38 -0.88
N GLY A 80 -30.04 -2.53 0.10
CA GLY A 80 -31.23 -2.68 0.94
C GLY A 80 -31.07 -3.63 2.13
N VAL A 81 -29.87 -4.18 2.35
CA VAL A 81 -29.55 -5.03 3.51
C VAL A 81 -28.51 -4.31 4.37
N ALA A 82 -28.76 -4.20 5.68
CA ALA A 82 -27.77 -3.65 6.60
C ALA A 82 -26.51 -4.54 6.59
N ASN A 83 -25.33 -3.94 6.66
CA ASN A 83 -24.08 -4.70 6.59
C ASN A 83 -22.98 -4.10 7.45
N VAL A 84 -22.06 -4.97 7.86
CA VAL A 84 -20.82 -4.61 8.56
C VAL A 84 -19.66 -5.15 7.72
N PHE A 85 -18.78 -4.27 7.29
CA PHE A 85 -17.58 -4.62 6.55
C PHE A 85 -16.35 -4.40 7.44
N ILE A 86 -15.42 -5.35 7.41
CA ILE A 86 -14.10 -5.13 8.02
C ILE A 86 -13.29 -4.28 7.05
N ASP A 87 -13.14 -3.00 7.38
CA ASP A 87 -12.41 -2.01 6.57
C ASP A 87 -10.89 -2.13 6.81
N THR A 88 -10.27 -3.12 6.18
CA THR A 88 -8.81 -3.31 6.15
C THR A 88 -7.99 -2.30 5.30
N PRO A 89 -8.56 -1.50 4.38
CA PRO A 89 -7.82 -0.49 3.59
C PRO A 89 -7.18 0.69 4.33
N ASN A 90 -7.62 1.06 5.53
CA ASN A 90 -7.35 2.41 6.10
C ASN A 90 -5.97 2.56 6.75
N GLY A 91 -4.99 1.73 6.39
CA GLY A 91 -3.66 1.76 7.04
C GLY A 91 -2.92 3.08 6.86
N VAL A 92 -3.13 3.75 5.72
CA VAL A 92 -2.52 5.07 5.44
C VAL A 92 -3.29 6.18 6.15
N GLU A 93 -4.62 6.17 6.09
CA GLU A 93 -5.47 7.09 6.86
C GLU A 93 -5.17 7.01 8.37
N GLN A 94 -5.00 5.79 8.90
CA GLN A 94 -4.59 5.55 10.30
C GLN A 94 -3.19 6.08 10.58
N ALA A 95 -2.24 5.93 9.66
CA ALA A 95 -0.89 6.45 9.84
C ALA A 95 -0.87 8.00 9.87
N VAL A 96 -1.63 8.65 8.97
CA VAL A 96 -1.77 10.11 8.96
C VAL A 96 -2.57 10.58 10.18
N GLY A 97 -3.61 9.86 10.57
CA GLY A 97 -4.37 10.08 11.79
C GLY A 97 -3.49 10.01 13.04
N HIS A 98 -2.64 9.01 13.16
CA HIS A 98 -1.70 8.87 14.28
C HIS A 98 -0.72 10.05 14.38
N LEU A 99 -0.27 10.59 13.23
CA LEU A 99 0.54 11.81 13.18
C LEU A 99 -0.29 13.07 13.52
N ALA A 100 -1.53 13.14 13.04
CA ALA A 100 -2.46 14.23 13.32
C ALA A 100 -2.86 14.28 14.80
N ASP A 101 -3.02 13.13 15.44
CA ASP A 101 -3.38 12.98 16.85
C ASP A 101 -2.16 12.95 17.79
N ASP A 102 -0.95 12.84 17.22
CA ASP A 102 0.35 12.76 17.92
C ASP A 102 0.38 11.67 19.02
N GLU A 103 -0.25 10.55 18.69
CA GLU A 103 -0.35 9.39 19.57
C GLU A 103 1.01 8.68 19.73
N PRO A 104 1.30 8.05 20.88
CA PRO A 104 2.55 7.33 21.05
C PRO A 104 2.50 5.99 20.31
N PHE A 105 3.65 5.53 19.83
CA PHE A 105 3.72 4.15 19.33
C PHE A 105 3.51 3.15 20.48
N PRO A 106 2.77 2.06 20.25
CA PRO A 106 2.30 1.22 21.34
C PRO A 106 3.41 0.38 22.00
N ASP A 107 4.30 -0.21 21.19
CA ASP A 107 5.45 -0.97 21.70
C ASP A 107 6.55 -1.14 20.61
N PRO A 108 7.79 -1.53 20.98
CA PRO A 108 8.89 -1.69 20.04
C PRO A 108 8.61 -2.61 18.84
N ALA A 109 7.90 -3.73 19.03
CA ALA A 109 7.61 -4.66 17.94
C ALA A 109 6.55 -4.12 16.99
N ALA A 110 5.53 -3.43 17.52
CA ALA A 110 4.52 -2.76 16.72
C ALA A 110 5.09 -1.58 15.91
N LEU A 111 6.19 -0.96 16.37
CA LEU A 111 6.90 0.08 15.62
C LEU A 111 7.87 -0.49 14.57
N LEU A 112 8.64 -1.52 14.93
CA LEU A 112 9.84 -1.92 14.19
C LEU A 112 9.73 -3.25 13.43
N ILE A 113 8.83 -4.16 13.84
CA ILE A 113 8.82 -5.54 13.36
C ILE A 113 7.52 -5.88 12.65
N THR A 114 6.40 -5.84 13.36
CA THR A 114 5.11 -6.31 12.85
C THR A 114 4.63 -5.62 11.57
N PRO A 115 4.76 -4.28 11.41
CA PRO A 115 4.34 -3.61 10.18
C PRO A 115 5.35 -3.77 9.03
N ASP A 116 6.60 -4.21 9.29
CA ASP A 116 7.65 -4.31 8.28
C ASP A 116 7.73 -5.73 7.69
N HIS A 117 7.23 -5.86 6.47
CA HIS A 117 7.25 -7.12 5.74
C HIS A 117 8.65 -7.60 5.32
N TYR A 118 9.69 -6.76 5.28
CA TYR A 118 11.06 -7.22 5.04
C TYR A 118 11.58 -8.04 6.23
N VAL A 119 11.29 -7.55 7.44
CA VAL A 119 11.67 -8.18 8.70
C VAL A 119 10.92 -9.50 8.86
N THR A 120 9.59 -9.44 8.77
CA THR A 120 8.75 -10.62 9.00
C THR A 120 8.96 -11.70 7.93
N ARG A 121 9.21 -11.32 6.68
CA ARG A 121 9.56 -12.27 5.61
C ARG A 121 10.89 -12.98 5.87
N THR A 122 11.90 -12.27 6.36
CA THR A 122 13.21 -12.87 6.67
C THR A 122 13.08 -13.89 7.80
N LEU A 123 12.41 -13.53 8.90
CA LEU A 123 12.15 -14.44 10.01
C LEU A 123 11.26 -15.63 9.57
N HIS A 124 10.24 -15.37 8.76
CA HIS A 124 9.38 -16.42 8.23
C HIS A 124 10.12 -17.42 7.36
N SER A 125 11.09 -16.96 6.56
CA SER A 125 11.93 -17.84 5.73
C SER A 125 12.77 -18.83 6.54
N LEU A 126 12.99 -18.54 7.84
CA LEU A 126 13.67 -19.44 8.78
C LEU A 126 12.71 -20.34 9.57
N GLY A 127 11.41 -20.33 9.25
CA GLY A 127 10.40 -21.17 9.86
C GLY A 127 9.62 -20.52 11.01
N VAL A 128 9.86 -19.23 11.30
CA VAL A 128 9.04 -18.52 12.29
C VAL A 128 7.61 -18.32 11.74
N PRO A 129 6.55 -18.73 12.46
CA PRO A 129 5.18 -18.49 12.00
C PRO A 129 4.86 -16.99 11.96
N LEU A 130 4.23 -16.50 10.88
CA LEU A 130 3.80 -15.09 10.76
C LEU A 130 2.92 -14.63 11.95
N ARG A 131 2.07 -15.52 12.46
CA ARG A 131 1.28 -15.24 13.66
C ARG A 131 2.15 -14.95 14.89
N ALA A 132 3.31 -15.61 15.03
CA ALA A 132 4.25 -15.33 16.13
C ALA A 132 4.94 -13.97 15.98
N LEU A 133 4.87 -13.34 14.80
CA LEU A 133 5.44 -12.04 14.49
C LEU A 133 4.41 -10.89 14.58
N GLY A 134 3.24 -11.16 15.15
CA GLY A 134 2.19 -10.17 15.38
C GLY A 134 1.12 -10.10 14.30
N LEU A 135 1.26 -10.83 13.18
CA LEU A 135 0.28 -10.76 12.09
C LEU A 135 -1.06 -11.42 12.47
N ALA A 136 -2.15 -10.71 12.19
CA ALA A 136 -3.50 -11.22 12.36
C ALA A 136 -3.76 -12.38 11.39
N LYS A 137 -4.38 -13.45 11.90
CA LYS A 137 -4.75 -14.63 11.10
C LYS A 137 -6.26 -14.69 11.01
N ASN A 138 -6.80 -14.66 9.80
CA ASN A 138 -8.23 -14.66 9.52
C ASN A 138 -8.95 -13.56 10.32
N GLY A 139 -8.44 -12.33 10.27
CA GLY A 139 -8.99 -11.20 11.03
C GLY A 139 -8.85 -11.30 12.56
N VAL A 140 -8.33 -12.40 13.10
CA VAL A 140 -8.09 -12.57 14.53
C VAL A 140 -6.69 -12.05 14.86
N PRO A 141 -6.56 -11.05 15.76
CA PRO A 141 -5.25 -10.54 16.19
C PRO A 141 -4.32 -11.64 16.72
N SER A 142 -3.02 -11.43 16.56
CA SER A 142 -2.03 -12.33 17.15
C SER A 142 -2.07 -12.25 18.69
N PRO A 143 -1.94 -13.38 19.40
CA PRO A 143 -1.78 -13.38 20.86
C PRO A 143 -0.33 -13.12 21.30
N ALA A 144 0.63 -13.00 20.37
CA ALA A 144 2.03 -12.77 20.72
C ALA A 144 2.20 -11.34 21.28
N SER A 145 2.89 -11.22 22.42
CA SER A 145 3.22 -9.91 22.98
C SER A 145 4.36 -9.26 22.20
N GLY A 146 4.42 -7.93 22.20
CA GLY A 146 5.52 -7.19 21.56
C GLY A 146 6.90 -7.65 22.05
N ARG A 147 7.04 -7.95 23.34
CA ARG A 147 8.28 -8.51 23.91
C ARG A 147 8.64 -9.88 23.34
N ALA A 148 7.66 -10.77 23.14
CA ALA A 148 7.92 -12.08 22.55
C ALA A 148 8.37 -11.94 21.08
N ILE A 149 7.72 -11.06 20.32
CA ILE A 149 8.09 -10.74 18.93
C ILE A 149 9.51 -10.17 18.86
N TRP A 150 9.85 -9.25 19.76
CA TRP A 150 11.20 -8.69 19.87
C TRP A 150 12.27 -9.73 20.23
N ARG A 151 11.98 -10.64 21.16
CA ARG A 151 12.88 -11.75 21.47
C ARG A 151 13.14 -12.62 20.25
N THR A 152 12.10 -12.92 19.46
CA THR A 152 12.26 -13.66 18.21
C THR A 152 13.18 -12.95 17.22
N LEU A 153 13.11 -11.61 17.09
CA LEU A 153 14.08 -10.85 16.30
C LEU A 153 15.51 -11.02 16.85
N CYS A 154 15.70 -10.84 18.15
CA CYS A 154 17.03 -10.90 18.80
C CYS A 154 17.67 -12.30 18.72
N GLU A 155 16.87 -13.36 18.87
CA GLU A 155 17.31 -14.75 18.74
C GLU A 155 17.75 -15.08 17.30
N ASN A 156 17.22 -14.38 16.32
CA ASN A 156 17.50 -14.58 14.89
C ASN A 156 18.31 -13.42 14.29
N TRP A 157 18.99 -12.62 15.10
CA TRP A 157 19.66 -11.39 14.64
C TRP A 157 20.73 -11.63 13.55
N GLU A 158 21.42 -12.78 13.61
CA GLU A 158 22.40 -13.21 12.61
C GLU A 158 21.77 -13.51 11.24
N ALA A 159 20.48 -13.80 11.18
CA ALA A 159 19.75 -14.06 9.92
C ALA A 159 19.80 -12.87 8.95
N PHE A 160 19.96 -11.67 9.49
CA PHE A 160 19.97 -10.44 8.72
C PHE A 160 21.36 -10.07 8.20
N LEU A 161 22.43 -10.79 8.56
CA LEU A 161 23.79 -10.42 8.18
C LEU A 161 23.94 -10.25 6.66
N GLY A 162 24.43 -9.07 6.23
CA GLY A 162 24.61 -8.72 4.82
C GLY A 162 23.33 -8.28 4.08
N THR A 163 22.18 -8.24 4.76
CA THR A 163 20.91 -7.75 4.20
C THR A 163 20.75 -6.23 4.40
N PRO A 164 19.93 -5.55 3.57
CA PRO A 164 19.56 -4.16 3.83
C PRO A 164 18.84 -3.97 5.18
N VAL A 165 18.07 -4.96 5.64
CA VAL A 165 17.38 -4.90 6.95
C VAL A 165 18.38 -4.79 8.10
N ARG A 166 19.49 -5.53 8.04
CA ARG A 166 20.56 -5.39 9.05
C ARG A 166 21.16 -4.00 9.04
N PHE A 167 21.45 -3.46 7.84
CA PHE A 167 21.98 -2.11 7.69
C PHE A 167 21.01 -1.07 8.28
N TRP A 168 19.72 -1.18 7.94
CA TRP A 168 18.71 -0.26 8.44
C TRP A 168 18.59 -0.32 9.95
N PHE A 169 18.43 -1.51 10.53
CA PHE A 169 18.33 -1.65 11.98
C PHE A 169 19.58 -1.20 12.73
N GLU A 170 20.80 -1.51 12.27
CA GLU A 170 22.01 -1.04 12.96
C GLU A 170 22.09 0.49 12.97
N SER A 171 21.75 1.13 11.86
CA SER A 171 21.71 2.59 11.79
C SER A 171 20.56 3.17 12.62
N GLU A 172 19.37 2.59 12.60
CA GLU A 172 18.24 3.04 13.41
C GLU A 172 18.55 2.90 14.91
N PHE A 173 19.03 1.72 15.33
CA PHE A 173 19.37 1.45 16.72
C PHE A 173 20.47 2.39 17.22
N SER A 174 21.51 2.65 16.44
CA SER A 174 22.56 3.61 16.80
C SER A 174 22.05 5.05 16.80
N GLU A 175 21.53 5.54 15.68
CA GLU A 175 21.33 6.98 15.45
C GLU A 175 19.98 7.50 15.96
N VAL A 176 18.94 6.66 15.91
CA VAL A 176 17.59 7.04 16.36
C VAL A 176 17.41 6.70 17.83
N PHE A 177 17.77 5.49 18.23
CA PHE A 177 17.55 4.96 19.58
C PHE A 177 18.79 5.03 20.50
N GLY A 178 19.98 5.34 20.00
CA GLY A 178 21.17 5.46 20.85
C GLY A 178 21.60 4.14 21.52
N LEU A 179 21.23 2.99 20.95
CA LEU A 179 21.66 1.68 21.43
C LEU A 179 23.13 1.44 21.07
N THR A 180 23.90 0.98 22.05
CA THR A 180 25.35 0.72 21.91
C THR A 180 25.68 -0.77 21.79
N GLU A 181 24.68 -1.64 21.91
CA GLU A 181 24.84 -3.09 21.82
C GLU A 181 24.02 -3.65 20.66
N HIS A 182 24.57 -4.68 20.01
CA HIS A 182 23.81 -5.44 19.02
C HIS A 182 22.75 -6.32 19.72
N PRO A 183 21.54 -6.45 19.13
CA PRO A 183 20.56 -7.42 19.58
C PRO A 183 21.11 -8.85 19.65
N SER A 184 20.75 -9.56 20.71
CA SER A 184 21.07 -10.96 20.90
C SER A 184 20.05 -11.59 21.84
N ALA A 185 19.96 -12.92 21.86
CA ALA A 185 19.11 -13.61 22.83
C ALA A 185 19.44 -13.21 24.29
N ALA A 186 20.70 -12.88 24.59
CA ALA A 186 21.16 -12.57 25.94
C ALA A 186 20.73 -11.18 26.44
N ASN A 187 20.60 -10.19 25.56
CA ASN A 187 20.23 -8.80 25.91
C ASN A 187 18.84 -8.39 25.42
N ALA A 188 18.07 -9.32 24.83
CA ALA A 188 16.76 -9.03 24.24
C ALA A 188 15.82 -8.27 25.18
N ASP A 189 15.67 -8.72 26.43
CA ASP A 189 14.76 -8.08 27.39
C ASP A 189 15.24 -6.69 27.82
N ALA A 190 16.53 -6.53 28.05
CA ALA A 190 17.10 -5.25 28.44
C ALA A 190 16.94 -4.21 27.32
N LEU A 191 17.22 -4.59 26.07
CA LEU A 191 17.00 -3.72 24.92
C LEU A 191 15.52 -3.39 24.71
N TYR A 192 14.61 -4.35 24.93
CA TYR A 192 13.18 -4.08 24.83
C TYR A 192 12.74 -3.03 25.86
N ASP A 193 13.19 -3.16 27.11
CA ASP A 193 12.85 -2.21 28.18
C ASP A 193 13.34 -0.80 27.85
N GLN A 194 14.59 -0.71 27.37
CA GLN A 194 15.19 0.55 26.94
C GLN A 194 14.41 1.20 25.79
N LEU A 195 14.04 0.42 24.76
CA LEU A 195 13.23 0.91 23.63
C LEU A 195 11.82 1.31 24.06
N ALA A 196 11.17 0.53 24.92
CA ALA A 196 9.82 0.82 25.41
C ALA A 196 9.77 2.12 26.24
N GLU A 197 10.79 2.34 27.08
CA GLU A 197 10.95 3.61 27.82
C GLU A 197 11.12 4.79 26.88
N MET A 198 12.00 4.67 25.88
CA MET A 198 12.23 5.71 24.87
C MET A 198 10.96 6.05 24.09
N ILE A 199 10.28 5.04 23.53
CA ILE A 199 9.09 5.20 22.69
C ILE A 199 7.93 5.83 23.46
N SER A 200 7.85 5.59 24.78
CA SER A 200 6.84 6.20 25.65
C SER A 200 7.09 7.68 25.93
N SER A 201 8.30 8.18 25.66
CA SER A 201 8.68 9.56 25.97
C SER A 201 8.10 10.57 24.97
N PRO A 202 7.90 11.85 25.37
CA PRO A 202 7.47 12.90 24.47
C PRO A 202 8.40 13.11 23.26
N ALA A 203 9.70 12.81 23.40
CA ALA A 203 10.68 12.98 22.32
C ALA A 203 10.52 11.96 21.18
N PHE A 204 9.79 10.87 21.41
CA PHE A 204 9.50 9.82 20.43
C PHE A 204 8.06 9.88 19.90
N ARG A 205 7.36 10.99 20.14
CA ARG A 205 6.06 11.25 19.52
C ARG A 205 6.20 11.43 18.02
N PRO A 206 5.22 11.02 17.20
CA PRO A 206 5.28 11.13 15.74
C PRO A 206 5.71 12.52 15.26
N ARG A 207 5.14 13.60 15.81
CA ARG A 207 5.50 14.98 15.42
C ARG A 207 6.92 15.37 15.87
N ALA A 208 7.30 15.00 17.09
CA ALA A 208 8.66 15.25 17.59
C ALA A 208 9.73 14.53 16.76
N LEU A 209 9.46 13.29 16.35
CA LEU A 209 10.32 12.53 15.45
C LEU A 209 10.33 13.11 14.04
N PHE A 210 9.17 13.56 13.51
CA PHE A 210 9.09 14.23 12.21
C PHE A 210 10.04 15.42 12.12
N ASP A 211 10.04 16.27 13.16
CA ASP A 211 10.93 17.42 13.28
C ASP A 211 12.40 16.99 13.48
N ARG A 212 12.66 16.02 14.37
CA ARG A 212 14.01 15.48 14.62
C ARG A 212 14.63 14.89 13.34
N PHE A 213 13.81 14.22 12.52
CA PHE A 213 14.23 13.63 11.24
C PHE A 213 14.34 14.68 10.13
N ARG A 214 13.93 15.93 10.38
CA ARG A 214 13.96 17.05 9.44
C ARG A 214 13.19 16.73 8.16
N ILE A 215 12.03 16.10 8.31
CA ILE A 215 11.16 15.78 7.18
C ILE A 215 10.49 17.09 6.73
N ALA A 216 10.77 17.51 5.49
CA ALA A 216 10.15 18.72 4.94
C ALA A 216 8.80 18.42 4.25
N VAL A 217 8.70 17.25 3.63
CA VAL A 217 7.52 16.76 2.94
C VAL A 217 7.44 15.25 3.17
N LEU A 218 6.24 14.77 3.52
CA LEU A 218 5.89 13.36 3.54
C LEU A 218 4.70 13.16 2.60
N ALA A 219 4.84 12.29 1.61
CA ALA A 219 3.77 11.95 0.69
C ALA A 219 3.19 10.60 1.07
N THR A 220 1.89 10.55 1.36
CA THR A 220 1.16 9.30 1.60
C THR A 220 0.65 8.71 0.30
N THR A 221 0.10 7.51 0.34
CA THR A 221 -0.50 6.84 -0.81
C THR A 221 -1.94 6.46 -0.48
N ASP A 222 -2.90 7.13 -1.10
CA ASP A 222 -4.28 7.15 -0.64
C ASP A 222 -5.25 6.68 -1.74
N ASP A 223 -6.33 6.00 -1.34
CA ASP A 223 -7.36 5.52 -2.27
C ASP A 223 -8.16 6.72 -2.79
N PRO A 224 -8.53 6.76 -4.08
CA PRO A 224 -9.40 7.78 -4.65
C PRO A 224 -10.67 8.09 -3.85
N ALA A 225 -11.20 7.11 -3.09
CA ALA A 225 -12.39 7.28 -2.28
C ALA A 225 -12.13 7.86 -0.86
N ASP A 226 -10.88 7.99 -0.42
CA ASP A 226 -10.53 8.52 0.90
C ASP A 226 -10.91 10.01 0.99
N ASP A 227 -11.37 10.45 2.18
CA ASP A 227 -11.88 11.81 2.40
C ASP A 227 -10.79 12.88 2.57
N LEU A 228 -9.56 12.46 2.89
CA LEU A 228 -8.38 13.29 3.14
C LEU A 228 -8.52 14.20 4.38
N GLU A 229 -9.40 13.85 5.33
CA GLU A 229 -9.64 14.68 6.53
C GLU A 229 -8.36 14.86 7.36
N ALA A 230 -7.59 13.78 7.55
CA ALA A 230 -6.36 13.83 8.34
C ALA A 230 -5.30 14.77 7.73
N HIS A 231 -5.17 14.80 6.39
CA HIS A 231 -4.33 15.77 5.68
C HIS A 231 -4.82 17.21 5.89
N ALA A 232 -6.13 17.43 5.79
CA ALA A 232 -6.72 18.75 5.99
C ALA A 232 -6.49 19.25 7.42
N ARG A 233 -6.63 18.37 8.42
CA ARG A 233 -6.34 18.67 9.83
C ARG A 233 -4.88 19.07 10.04
N LEU A 234 -3.93 18.31 9.50
CA LEU A 234 -2.50 18.62 9.58
C LEU A 234 -2.16 19.94 8.89
N ALA A 235 -2.71 20.20 7.71
CA ALA A 235 -2.48 21.44 6.97
C ALA A 235 -3.06 22.68 7.67
N ALA A 236 -4.13 22.53 8.45
CA ALA A 236 -4.77 23.60 9.19
C ALA A 236 -4.18 23.83 10.59
N ASP A 237 -3.37 22.90 11.10
CA ASP A 237 -2.80 22.96 12.44
C ASP A 237 -1.57 23.90 12.48
N PRO A 238 -1.64 25.07 13.14
CA PRO A 238 -0.53 26.01 13.21
C PRO A 238 0.66 25.49 14.04
N GLY A 239 0.47 24.42 14.82
CA GLY A 239 1.52 23.76 15.59
C GLY A 239 2.30 22.72 14.78
N PHE A 240 1.90 22.42 13.54
CA PHE A 240 2.59 21.47 12.68
C PHE A 240 3.32 22.21 11.54
N THR A 241 4.64 22.06 11.46
CA THR A 241 5.48 22.78 10.49
C THR A 241 5.81 21.98 9.23
N GLY A 242 5.48 20.69 9.21
CA GLY A 242 5.69 19.80 8.07
C GLY A 242 4.65 19.96 6.97
N ARG A 243 4.89 19.31 5.83
CA ARG A 243 3.86 19.09 4.80
C ARG A 243 3.58 17.60 4.65
N VAL A 244 2.34 17.20 4.89
CA VAL A 244 1.86 15.84 4.59
C VAL A 244 0.85 15.93 3.47
N VAL A 245 1.17 15.34 2.32
CA VAL A 245 0.39 15.48 1.08
C VAL A 245 -0.06 14.11 0.56
N PRO A 246 -1.27 14.01 -0.03
CA PRO A 246 -1.78 12.74 -0.54
C PRO A 246 -1.24 12.41 -1.93
N THR A 247 -1.07 11.12 -2.22
CA THR A 247 -0.75 10.60 -3.57
C THR A 247 -1.90 9.74 -4.05
N PHE A 248 -2.46 10.07 -5.21
CA PHE A 248 -3.65 9.42 -5.75
C PHE A 248 -3.32 8.03 -6.31
N ARG A 249 -3.84 6.95 -5.71
CA ARG A 249 -3.57 5.56 -6.15
C ARG A 249 -4.82 4.81 -6.57
N ALA A 250 -5.07 4.75 -7.87
CA ALA A 250 -6.30 4.16 -8.44
C ALA A 250 -6.18 2.72 -8.95
N ASP A 251 -5.07 2.01 -8.64
CA ASP A 251 -4.81 0.67 -9.18
C ASP A 251 -5.95 -0.33 -8.92
N ARG A 252 -6.54 -0.29 -7.72
CA ARG A 252 -7.73 -1.08 -7.33
C ARG A 252 -8.97 -0.89 -8.21
N TYR A 253 -9.10 0.22 -8.92
CA TYR A 253 -10.19 0.46 -9.87
C TYR A 253 -9.91 -0.12 -11.26
N MET A 254 -8.64 -0.45 -11.53
CA MET A 254 -8.16 -1.06 -12.79
C MET A 254 -8.39 -2.57 -12.85
N HIS A 255 -8.77 -3.20 -11.73
CA HIS A 255 -9.02 -4.64 -11.62
C HIS A 255 -10.53 -4.93 -11.57
N PRO A 256 -11.20 -5.12 -12.72
CA PRO A 256 -12.64 -5.39 -12.78
C PRO A 256 -13.07 -6.77 -12.28
N ASP A 257 -12.11 -7.67 -12.10
CA ASP A 257 -12.25 -9.04 -11.64
C ASP A 257 -12.03 -9.21 -10.12
N GLU A 258 -11.57 -8.16 -9.42
CA GLU A 258 -11.33 -8.24 -7.98
C GLU A 258 -12.64 -8.32 -7.16
N PRO A 259 -12.68 -9.17 -6.10
CA PRO A 259 -13.77 -9.17 -5.15
C PRO A 259 -13.97 -7.80 -4.50
N GLY A 260 -15.23 -7.45 -4.18
CA GLY A 260 -15.57 -6.19 -3.51
C GLY A 260 -15.60 -4.95 -4.42
N ARG A 261 -15.41 -5.12 -5.74
CA ARG A 261 -15.47 -4.02 -6.73
C ARG A 261 -16.73 -3.15 -6.60
N ALA A 262 -17.91 -3.74 -6.46
CA ALA A 262 -19.17 -2.99 -6.37
C ALA A 262 -19.14 -2.00 -5.20
N GLY A 263 -18.74 -2.47 -4.02
CA GLY A 263 -18.59 -1.61 -2.84
C GLY A 263 -17.52 -0.54 -3.01
N ARG A 264 -16.41 -0.87 -3.68
CA ARG A 264 -15.35 0.10 -4.01
C ARG A 264 -15.87 1.23 -4.90
N LEU A 265 -16.66 0.88 -5.91
CA LEU A 265 -17.30 1.85 -6.81
C LEU A 265 -18.34 2.70 -6.09
N ASP A 266 -19.15 2.11 -5.21
CA ASP A 266 -20.11 2.87 -4.39
C ASP A 266 -19.40 3.92 -3.50
N ARG A 267 -18.26 3.56 -2.87
CA ARG A 267 -17.46 4.51 -2.08
C ARG A 267 -16.88 5.63 -2.94
N LEU A 268 -16.34 5.30 -4.13
CA LEU A 268 -15.85 6.31 -5.06
C LEU A 268 -16.97 7.23 -5.55
N ALA A 269 -18.15 6.69 -5.83
CA ALA A 269 -19.31 7.47 -6.23
C ALA A 269 -19.76 8.43 -5.13
N ALA A 270 -19.79 7.98 -3.88
CA ALA A 270 -20.07 8.82 -2.72
C ALA A 270 -19.03 9.93 -2.54
N ALA A 271 -17.73 9.61 -2.60
CA ALA A 271 -16.64 10.56 -2.41
C ALA A 271 -16.51 11.59 -3.55
N SER A 272 -16.93 11.23 -4.77
CA SER A 272 -16.86 12.09 -5.95
C SER A 272 -18.17 12.81 -6.29
N GLY A 273 -19.30 12.40 -5.68
CA GLY A 273 -20.64 12.85 -6.07
C GLY A 273 -21.04 12.45 -7.50
N THR A 274 -20.35 11.47 -8.11
CA THR A 274 -20.53 11.06 -9.51
C THR A 274 -20.90 9.59 -9.60
N ASP A 275 -21.95 9.25 -10.36
CA ASP A 275 -22.33 7.85 -10.58
C ASP A 275 -21.24 7.08 -11.35
N THR A 276 -20.79 5.96 -10.78
CA THR A 276 -19.77 5.08 -11.36
C THR A 276 -20.36 3.85 -12.06
N GLY A 277 -21.68 3.78 -12.27
CA GLY A 277 -22.36 2.65 -12.94
C GLY A 277 -22.07 2.51 -14.43
N SER A 278 -21.43 3.50 -15.05
CA SER A 278 -20.93 3.47 -16.43
C SER A 278 -19.42 3.68 -16.46
N TYR A 279 -18.76 3.26 -17.53
CA TYR A 279 -17.32 3.51 -17.68
C TYR A 279 -17.01 5.00 -17.75
N ALA A 280 -17.83 5.76 -18.48
CA ALA A 280 -17.73 7.22 -18.51
C ALA A 280 -17.89 7.84 -17.11
N GLY A 281 -18.84 7.34 -16.33
CA GLY A 281 -19.06 7.74 -14.93
C GLY A 281 -17.86 7.47 -14.03
N LEU A 282 -17.24 6.29 -14.14
CA LEU A 282 -15.98 5.98 -13.45
C LEU A 282 -14.87 6.99 -13.80
N LEU A 283 -14.67 7.29 -15.08
CA LEU A 283 -13.63 8.25 -15.49
C LEU A 283 -13.91 9.66 -14.96
N ALA A 284 -15.18 10.08 -14.93
CA ALA A 284 -15.58 11.36 -14.37
C ALA A 284 -15.35 11.41 -12.85
N ALA A 285 -15.69 10.35 -12.13
CA ALA A 285 -15.42 10.24 -10.69
C ALA A 285 -13.93 10.30 -10.37
N LEU A 286 -13.09 9.57 -11.13
CA LEU A 286 -11.63 9.61 -10.97
C LEU A 286 -11.06 11.01 -11.25
N ARG A 287 -11.52 11.71 -12.30
CA ARG A 287 -11.11 13.10 -12.57
C ARG A 287 -11.48 14.04 -11.42
N ALA A 288 -12.71 13.93 -10.90
CA ALA A 288 -13.16 14.75 -9.78
C ALA A 288 -12.30 14.52 -8.52
N ARG A 289 -11.97 13.26 -8.21
CA ARG A 289 -11.11 12.93 -7.08
C ARG A 289 -9.66 13.37 -7.29
N ARG A 290 -9.10 13.25 -8.49
CA ARG A 290 -7.77 13.81 -8.80
C ARG A 290 -7.70 15.32 -8.53
N ALA A 291 -8.74 16.06 -8.91
CA ALA A 291 -8.83 17.49 -8.61
C ALA A 291 -8.88 17.78 -7.10
N ALA A 292 -9.60 16.96 -6.32
CA ALA A 292 -9.63 17.08 -4.87
C ALA A 292 -8.26 16.79 -4.23
N PHE A 293 -7.55 15.77 -4.70
CA PHE A 293 -6.19 15.45 -4.27
C PHE A 293 -5.21 16.57 -4.58
N ALA A 294 -5.29 17.16 -5.79
CA ALA A 294 -4.49 18.31 -6.16
C ALA A 294 -4.79 19.53 -5.27
N ALA A 295 -6.06 19.78 -4.95
CA ALA A 295 -6.47 20.84 -4.03
C ALA A 295 -5.97 20.61 -2.59
N ALA A 296 -5.81 19.36 -2.17
CA ALA A 296 -5.20 18.98 -0.89
C ALA A 296 -3.65 19.03 -0.91
N GLY A 297 -3.04 19.52 -2.00
CA GLY A 297 -1.59 19.66 -2.13
C GLY A 297 -0.89 18.44 -2.74
N GLY A 298 -1.64 17.42 -3.17
CA GLY A 298 -1.11 16.27 -3.90
C GLY A 298 -0.54 16.68 -5.25
N THR A 299 0.62 16.12 -5.60
CA THR A 299 1.34 16.46 -6.84
C THR A 299 1.58 15.25 -7.75
N ALA A 300 1.21 14.06 -7.28
CA ALA A 300 1.52 12.82 -7.94
C ALA A 300 0.38 11.81 -7.85
N THR A 301 0.43 10.83 -8.74
CA THR A 301 -0.41 9.64 -8.72
C THR A 301 0.48 8.41 -8.74
N ASP A 302 0.07 7.35 -8.06
CA ASP A 302 0.76 6.08 -8.10
C ASP A 302 -0.10 5.00 -8.78
N THR A 303 0.54 4.11 -9.53
CA THR A 303 -0.12 3.00 -10.22
C THR A 303 0.73 1.74 -10.12
N GLY A 304 0.30 0.81 -9.26
CA GLY A 304 0.87 -0.53 -9.17
C GLY A 304 0.11 -1.52 -10.03
N VAL A 305 0.75 -2.11 -11.04
CA VAL A 305 0.10 -3.05 -11.99
C VAL A 305 0.99 -4.26 -12.26
N ILE A 306 0.42 -5.34 -12.80
CA ILE A 306 1.26 -6.50 -13.18
C ILE A 306 2.11 -6.21 -14.42
N ASP A 307 1.60 -5.45 -15.39
CA ASP A 307 2.29 -5.09 -16.62
C ASP A 307 2.01 -3.64 -17.03
N ALA A 308 2.93 -3.04 -17.78
CA ALA A 308 2.83 -1.66 -18.26
C ALA A 308 2.04 -1.51 -19.57
N GLY A 309 1.25 -2.52 -19.97
CA GLY A 309 0.44 -2.46 -21.19
C GLY A 309 -0.57 -1.32 -21.14
N SER A 310 -0.75 -0.63 -22.26
CA SER A 310 -1.47 0.64 -22.29
C SER A 310 -2.39 0.80 -23.51
N GLU A 311 -2.90 -0.31 -24.05
CA GLU A 311 -3.76 -0.26 -25.23
C GLU A 311 -5.11 0.41 -24.92
N PRO A 312 -5.47 1.52 -25.59
CA PRO A 312 -6.76 2.16 -25.39
C PRO A 312 -7.89 1.35 -26.04
N LEU A 313 -9.04 1.33 -25.37
CA LEU A 313 -10.28 0.76 -25.89
C LEU A 313 -11.16 1.84 -26.53
N THR A 314 -12.00 1.41 -27.47
CA THR A 314 -13.12 2.24 -27.93
C THR A 314 -14.11 2.45 -26.78
N LYS A 315 -14.85 3.57 -26.82
CA LYS A 315 -15.87 3.88 -25.81
C LYS A 315 -16.88 2.74 -25.66
N THR A 316 -17.37 2.20 -26.76
CA THR A 316 -18.32 1.08 -26.78
C THR A 316 -17.75 -0.18 -26.12
N ALA A 317 -16.49 -0.53 -26.40
CA ALA A 317 -15.86 -1.69 -25.78
C ALA A 317 -15.67 -1.49 -24.27
N ALA A 318 -15.18 -0.34 -23.84
CA ALA A 318 -14.98 -0.05 -22.42
C ALA A 318 -16.31 -0.07 -21.63
N GLU A 319 -17.38 0.49 -22.18
CA GLU A 319 -18.73 0.44 -21.58
C GLU A 319 -19.28 -0.98 -21.49
N ARG A 320 -19.12 -1.77 -22.56
CA ARG A 320 -19.52 -3.18 -22.56
C ARG A 320 -18.80 -3.94 -21.45
N ILE A 321 -17.47 -3.82 -21.37
CA ILE A 321 -16.65 -4.52 -20.39
C ILE A 321 -17.00 -4.09 -18.97
N HIS A 322 -17.18 -2.78 -18.74
CA HIS A 322 -17.57 -2.25 -17.43
C HIS A 322 -18.90 -2.85 -16.96
N ARG A 323 -19.90 -2.91 -17.85
CA ARG A 323 -21.20 -3.52 -17.55
C ARG A 323 -21.10 -5.03 -17.30
N SER A 324 -20.31 -5.74 -18.11
CA SER A 324 -20.03 -7.17 -17.90
C SER A 324 -19.39 -7.44 -16.54
N ALA A 325 -18.45 -6.59 -16.11
CA ALA A 325 -17.82 -6.68 -14.80
C ALA A 325 -18.84 -6.46 -13.67
N LEU A 326 -19.70 -5.44 -13.77
CA LEU A 326 -20.77 -5.19 -12.79
C LEU A 326 -21.78 -6.35 -12.71
N ALA A 327 -22.00 -7.05 -13.82
CA ALA A 327 -22.87 -8.22 -13.88
C ALA A 327 -22.19 -9.54 -13.44
N GLY A 328 -20.90 -9.52 -13.11
CA GLY A 328 -20.15 -10.73 -12.74
C GLY A 328 -19.90 -11.70 -13.91
N ALA A 329 -19.95 -11.21 -15.15
CA ALA A 329 -19.83 -12.00 -16.38
C ALA A 329 -18.61 -11.57 -17.21
N LEU A 330 -17.48 -11.30 -16.54
CA LEU A 330 -16.26 -10.77 -17.17
C LEU A 330 -15.35 -11.89 -17.67
N ASP A 331 -14.90 -11.77 -18.91
CA ASP A 331 -13.86 -12.63 -19.49
C ASP A 331 -12.45 -12.19 -19.04
N PRO A 332 -11.50 -13.11 -18.77
CA PRO A 332 -10.14 -12.73 -18.38
C PRO A 332 -9.42 -11.81 -19.38
N ALA A 333 -9.65 -11.95 -20.69
CA ALA A 333 -9.03 -11.06 -21.67
C ALA A 333 -9.63 -9.64 -21.60
N ASP A 334 -10.94 -9.53 -21.34
CA ASP A 334 -11.61 -8.26 -21.09
C ASP A 334 -11.06 -7.58 -19.81
N ALA A 335 -10.72 -8.34 -18.76
CA ALA A 335 -10.11 -7.79 -17.55
C ALA A 335 -8.72 -7.16 -17.83
N VAL A 336 -7.88 -7.85 -18.61
CA VAL A 336 -6.59 -7.33 -19.06
C VAL A 336 -6.77 -6.07 -19.92
N ALA A 337 -7.65 -6.12 -20.91
CA ALA A 337 -7.92 -4.99 -21.80
C ALA A 337 -8.45 -3.76 -21.02
N TYR A 338 -9.29 -3.98 -20.01
CA TYR A 338 -9.80 -2.94 -19.14
C TYR A 338 -8.69 -2.26 -18.32
N ARG A 339 -7.81 -3.05 -17.69
CA ARG A 339 -6.67 -2.54 -16.91
C ARG A 339 -5.78 -1.66 -17.77
N ARG A 340 -5.37 -2.15 -18.95
CA ARG A 340 -4.47 -1.44 -19.87
C ARG A 340 -5.10 -0.17 -20.43
N ASN A 341 -6.38 -0.21 -20.76
CA ASN A 341 -7.12 0.99 -21.16
C ASN A 341 -7.22 2.01 -20.02
N LEU A 342 -7.45 1.57 -18.77
CA LEU A 342 -7.50 2.50 -17.65
C LEU A 342 -6.11 3.13 -17.38
N LEU A 343 -5.01 2.39 -17.56
CA LEU A 343 -3.65 2.94 -17.49
C LEU A 343 -3.46 4.07 -18.51
N TYR A 344 -3.88 3.86 -19.75
CA TYR A 344 -3.87 4.89 -20.79
C TYR A 344 -4.72 6.12 -20.39
N ARG A 345 -5.91 5.90 -19.83
CA ARG A 345 -6.78 7.01 -19.38
C ARG A 345 -6.20 7.78 -18.20
N LEU A 346 -5.47 7.13 -17.30
CA LEU A 346 -4.77 7.83 -16.20
C LEU A 346 -3.60 8.66 -16.73
N ALA A 347 -2.90 8.20 -17.77
CA ALA A 347 -1.89 8.99 -18.45
C ALA A 347 -2.49 10.20 -19.19
N GLU A 348 -3.63 10.00 -19.87
CA GLU A 348 -4.42 11.09 -20.49
C GLU A 348 -4.78 12.17 -19.45
N MET A 349 -5.33 11.77 -18.30
CA MET A 349 -5.64 12.70 -17.20
C MET A 349 -4.39 13.42 -16.67
N SER A 350 -3.26 12.71 -16.53
CA SER A 350 -2.00 13.30 -16.05
C SER A 350 -1.39 14.28 -17.05
N ALA A 351 -1.64 14.08 -18.36
CA ALA A 351 -1.27 15.04 -19.39
C ALA A 351 -2.19 16.28 -19.40
N GLU A 352 -3.42 16.16 -18.89
CA GLU A 352 -4.39 17.25 -18.72
C GLU A 352 -4.11 18.08 -17.45
N ASP A 353 -3.95 17.41 -16.29
CA ASP A 353 -3.88 18.06 -14.97
C ASP A 353 -2.45 18.28 -14.44
N GLY A 354 -1.45 17.63 -15.03
CA GLY A 354 -0.04 17.79 -14.65
C GLY A 354 0.39 17.05 -13.38
N LEU A 355 -0.46 16.20 -12.80
CA LEU A 355 -0.03 15.31 -11.72
C LEU A 355 1.02 14.33 -12.25
N VAL A 356 2.13 14.19 -11.51
CA VAL A 356 3.21 13.28 -11.89
C VAL A 356 2.72 11.84 -11.79
N MET A 357 2.79 11.10 -12.90
CA MET A 357 2.40 9.69 -12.92
C MET A 357 3.58 8.80 -12.53
N GLN A 358 3.49 8.13 -11.38
CA GLN A 358 4.43 7.09 -10.97
C GLN A 358 3.88 5.73 -11.41
N LEU A 359 4.72 4.92 -12.06
CA LEU A 359 4.34 3.60 -12.55
C LEU A 359 5.23 2.55 -11.90
N HIS A 360 4.60 1.62 -11.18
CA HIS A 360 5.22 0.52 -10.44
C HIS A 360 4.71 -0.85 -10.96
N PRO A 361 5.16 -1.30 -12.15
CA PRO A 361 4.72 -2.56 -12.72
C PRO A 361 5.55 -3.75 -12.20
N GLY A 362 5.08 -4.97 -12.48
CA GLY A 362 5.95 -6.15 -12.41
C GLY A 362 5.98 -6.86 -11.06
N VAL A 363 4.89 -6.81 -10.30
CA VAL A 363 4.77 -7.57 -9.04
C VAL A 363 3.66 -8.59 -9.13
N HIS A 364 4.01 -9.87 -8.99
CA HIS A 364 3.07 -10.94 -8.70
C HIS A 364 2.67 -10.86 -7.22
N ARG A 365 1.57 -10.15 -6.97
CA ARG A 365 1.01 -10.03 -5.63
C ARG A 365 0.40 -11.34 -5.18
N ASN A 366 0.45 -11.58 -3.87
CA ASN A 366 -0.21 -12.71 -3.22
C ASN A 366 0.22 -14.09 -3.76
N HIS A 367 1.53 -14.24 -4.07
CA HIS A 367 2.06 -15.42 -4.77
C HIS A 367 1.78 -16.74 -4.02
N HIS A 368 1.89 -16.74 -2.70
CA HIS A 368 1.55 -17.90 -1.87
C HIS A 368 0.09 -17.83 -1.37
N ARG A 369 -0.81 -18.45 -2.15
CA ARG A 369 -2.26 -18.39 -1.90
C ARG A 369 -2.70 -18.80 -0.48
N PRO A 370 -2.18 -19.89 0.12
CA PRO A 370 -2.55 -20.25 1.50
C PRO A 370 -2.16 -19.19 2.54
N THR A 371 -1.09 -18.42 2.32
CA THR A 371 -0.73 -17.29 3.19
C THR A 371 -1.69 -16.14 2.97
N PHE A 372 -2.00 -15.78 1.71
CA PHE A 372 -2.98 -14.75 1.41
C PHE A 372 -4.34 -15.03 2.04
N ASP A 373 -4.87 -16.24 1.89
CA ASP A 373 -6.16 -16.62 2.46
C ASP A 373 -6.17 -16.52 4.00
N GLN A 374 -5.00 -16.70 4.64
CA GLN A 374 -4.87 -16.68 6.10
C GLN A 374 -4.52 -15.32 6.69
N TYR A 375 -3.69 -14.54 6.03
CA TYR A 375 -3.07 -13.33 6.59
C TYR A 375 -3.37 -12.07 5.76
N GLY A 376 -3.97 -12.23 4.57
CA GLY A 376 -4.28 -11.12 3.68
C GLY A 376 -3.07 -10.62 2.87
N PRO A 377 -3.27 -9.55 2.08
CA PRO A 377 -2.25 -8.97 1.22
C PRO A 377 -1.12 -8.30 2.03
N ASP A 378 -0.03 -7.93 1.34
CA ASP A 378 1.11 -7.19 1.91
C ASP A 378 1.87 -7.90 3.05
N THR A 379 1.69 -9.21 3.22
CA THR A 379 2.34 -9.99 4.29
C THR A 379 3.63 -10.70 3.82
N GLY A 380 4.40 -10.04 2.94
CA GLY A 380 5.75 -10.46 2.56
C GLY A 380 5.86 -11.60 1.54
N HIS A 381 4.79 -11.86 0.78
CA HIS A 381 4.74 -12.95 -0.21
C HIS A 381 4.39 -12.45 -1.63
N ASP A 382 4.84 -11.24 -1.94
CA ASP A 382 4.79 -10.61 -3.26
C ASP A 382 6.16 -10.78 -3.94
N LEU A 383 6.17 -11.24 -5.19
CA LEU A 383 7.41 -11.59 -5.91
C LEU A 383 7.50 -10.88 -7.26
N HIS A 384 8.72 -10.71 -7.76
CA HIS A 384 8.97 -10.01 -9.03
C HIS A 384 8.42 -10.78 -10.22
N ALA A 385 7.87 -10.04 -11.17
CA ALA A 385 7.62 -10.46 -12.54
C ALA A 385 8.68 -9.85 -13.46
N VAL A 386 8.87 -10.46 -14.62
CA VAL A 386 9.64 -9.83 -15.71
C VAL A 386 8.86 -8.63 -16.21
N THR A 387 9.55 -7.49 -16.35
CA THR A 387 8.91 -6.22 -16.70
C THR A 387 9.40 -5.71 -18.06
N ALA A 388 8.47 -5.17 -18.86
CA ALA A 388 8.75 -4.48 -20.12
C ALA A 388 8.07 -3.11 -20.13
N PHE A 389 8.72 -2.12 -20.75
CA PHE A 389 8.27 -0.72 -20.81
C PHE A 389 8.12 -0.21 -22.25
N THR A 390 9.09 -0.48 -23.11
CA THR A 390 9.25 0.08 -24.46
C THR A 390 8.05 -0.22 -25.35
N GLU A 391 7.74 -1.50 -25.53
CA GLU A 391 6.57 -1.92 -26.32
C GLU A 391 5.25 -1.62 -25.58
N PRO A 392 5.06 -2.02 -24.29
CA PRO A 392 3.79 -1.82 -23.59
C PRO A 392 3.35 -0.35 -23.43
N LEU A 393 4.30 0.59 -23.30
CA LEU A 393 4.02 2.03 -23.17
C LEU A 393 3.94 2.77 -24.51
N THR A 394 4.11 2.08 -25.65
CA THR A 394 4.06 2.72 -26.97
C THR A 394 2.81 3.59 -27.18
N PRO A 395 1.58 3.15 -26.83
CA PRO A 395 0.40 4.00 -26.93
C PRO A 395 0.50 5.31 -26.13
N ILE A 396 0.88 5.25 -24.86
CA ILE A 396 1.03 6.43 -23.99
C ILE A 396 2.12 7.36 -24.51
N LEU A 397 3.28 6.82 -24.87
CA LEU A 397 4.43 7.63 -25.28
C LEU A 397 4.25 8.24 -26.67
N ARG A 398 3.54 7.57 -27.59
CA ARG A 398 3.15 8.13 -28.89
C ARG A 398 2.26 9.36 -28.70
N ASP A 399 1.30 9.29 -27.79
CA ASP A 399 0.25 10.32 -27.67
C ASP A 399 0.65 11.45 -26.69
N PHE A 400 1.43 11.15 -25.66
CA PHE A 400 1.76 12.09 -24.56
C PHE A 400 3.27 12.23 -24.29
N GLY A 401 4.14 11.43 -24.90
CA GLY A 401 5.57 11.35 -24.56
C GLY A 401 6.37 12.66 -24.71
N THR A 402 5.88 13.57 -25.54
CA THR A 402 6.49 14.91 -25.75
C THR A 402 5.59 16.05 -25.28
N ASN A 403 4.47 15.74 -24.62
CA ASN A 403 3.60 16.74 -24.01
C ASN A 403 4.36 17.45 -22.86
N PRO A 404 4.41 18.80 -22.82
CA PRO A 404 5.18 19.54 -21.82
C PRO A 404 4.65 19.43 -20.39
N THR A 405 3.36 19.10 -20.23
CA THR A 405 2.67 18.93 -18.94
C THR A 405 2.85 17.52 -18.40
N PHE A 406 2.91 16.51 -19.28
CA PHE A 406 2.97 15.11 -18.88
C PHE A 406 4.33 14.76 -18.25
N ARG A 407 4.29 14.10 -17.09
CA ARG A 407 5.46 13.56 -16.39
C ARG A 407 5.18 12.13 -15.95
N LEU A 408 6.04 11.20 -16.37
CA LEU A 408 5.98 9.78 -16.08
C LEU A 408 7.28 9.34 -15.42
N VAL A 409 7.19 8.76 -14.23
CA VAL A 409 8.33 8.20 -13.49
C VAL A 409 8.21 6.68 -13.50
N LEU A 410 9.20 6.00 -14.10
CA LEU A 410 9.21 4.55 -14.24
C LEU A 410 10.01 3.90 -13.11
N PHE A 411 9.33 3.11 -12.29
CA PHE A 411 9.95 2.25 -11.28
C PHE A 411 9.94 0.79 -11.76
N THR A 412 10.88 -0.01 -11.28
CA THR A 412 10.98 -1.43 -11.65
C THR A 412 11.54 -2.25 -10.50
N VAL A 413 11.12 -3.51 -10.41
CA VAL A 413 11.74 -4.56 -9.58
C VAL A 413 12.68 -5.47 -10.40
N ASP A 414 12.81 -5.21 -11.70
CA ASP A 414 13.67 -5.93 -12.64
C ASP A 414 14.84 -5.04 -13.08
N GLU A 415 16.04 -5.30 -12.54
CA GLU A 415 17.26 -4.55 -12.85
C GLU A 415 17.65 -4.62 -14.33
N THR A 416 17.22 -5.66 -15.06
CA THR A 416 17.53 -5.79 -16.49
C THR A 416 16.87 -4.69 -17.32
N ALA A 417 15.81 -4.07 -16.79
CA ALA A 417 15.12 -2.95 -17.45
C ALA A 417 15.89 -1.63 -17.35
N PHE A 418 16.86 -1.48 -16.43
CA PHE A 418 17.56 -0.21 -16.22
C PHE A 418 18.20 0.31 -17.50
N SER A 419 19.21 -0.38 -18.04
CA SER A 419 19.91 0.04 -19.27
C SER A 419 19.19 -0.39 -20.54
N ARG A 420 18.39 -1.47 -20.48
CA ARG A 420 17.69 -2.00 -21.65
C ARG A 420 16.53 -1.12 -22.10
N GLU A 421 15.78 -0.53 -21.15
CA GLU A 421 14.51 0.15 -21.46
C GLU A 421 14.37 1.51 -20.77
N ILE A 422 14.52 1.59 -19.45
CA ILE A 422 14.22 2.82 -18.69
C ILE A 422 15.18 3.96 -19.06
N ALA A 423 16.49 3.70 -19.09
CA ALA A 423 17.47 4.74 -19.40
C ALA A 423 17.33 5.29 -20.83
N PRO A 424 17.20 4.45 -21.88
CA PRO A 424 16.95 4.95 -23.24
C PRO A 424 15.62 5.71 -23.37
N LEU A 425 14.54 5.24 -22.73
CA LEU A 425 13.25 5.94 -22.76
C LEU A 425 13.33 7.31 -22.08
N ALA A 426 13.94 7.39 -20.89
CA ALA A 426 14.15 8.66 -20.18
C ALA A 426 15.14 9.60 -20.88
N GLY A 427 16.12 9.05 -21.60
CA GLY A 427 17.08 9.81 -22.41
C GLY A 427 16.47 10.42 -23.68
N PHE A 428 15.34 9.88 -24.17
CA PHE A 428 14.65 10.38 -25.36
C PHE A 428 13.42 11.24 -25.03
N TYR A 429 12.48 10.72 -24.23
CA TYR A 429 11.19 11.38 -24.00
C TYR A 429 11.30 12.48 -22.92
N PRO A 430 10.92 13.73 -23.22
CA PRO A 430 10.91 14.82 -22.24
C PRO A 430 10.07 14.51 -21.00
N SER A 431 8.98 13.75 -21.16
CA SER A 431 8.06 13.40 -20.07
C SER A 431 8.56 12.26 -19.18
N VAL A 432 9.51 11.43 -19.61
CA VAL A 432 9.89 10.19 -18.91
C VAL A 432 11.08 10.40 -17.98
N TYR A 433 11.02 9.87 -16.76
CA TYR A 433 12.06 9.91 -15.75
C TYR A 433 12.29 8.52 -15.16
N ALA A 434 13.52 8.24 -14.76
CA ALA A 434 13.84 7.03 -14.02
C ALA A 434 13.48 7.19 -12.54
N GLY A 435 12.60 6.30 -12.05
CA GLY A 435 12.30 6.12 -10.63
C GLY A 435 13.53 5.63 -9.86
N ALA A 436 13.53 5.81 -8.54
CA ALA A 436 14.53 5.19 -7.68
C ALA A 436 14.44 3.66 -7.75
N PRO A 437 15.53 2.92 -7.45
CA PRO A 437 15.47 1.47 -7.25
C PRO A 437 14.39 1.10 -6.24
N TRP A 438 13.47 0.22 -6.62
CA TRP A 438 12.24 0.00 -5.88
C TRP A 438 12.25 -1.36 -5.15
N TRP A 439 11.66 -1.38 -3.96
CA TRP A 439 11.39 -2.56 -3.15
C TRP A 439 12.65 -3.37 -2.82
N PHE A 440 12.84 -4.53 -3.44
CA PHE A 440 14.00 -5.39 -3.18
C PHE A 440 15.30 -4.83 -3.79
N LEU A 441 15.18 -3.83 -4.67
CA LEU A 441 16.30 -3.12 -5.26
C LEU A 441 16.72 -1.89 -4.46
N ASP A 442 16.00 -1.52 -3.40
CA ASP A 442 16.42 -0.49 -2.45
C ASP A 442 17.54 -1.02 -1.53
N THR A 443 18.72 -1.23 -2.12
CA THR A 443 19.91 -1.73 -1.43
C THR A 443 21.15 -1.01 -1.94
N PRO A 444 22.23 -0.88 -1.14
CA PRO A 444 23.43 -0.18 -1.60
C PRO A 444 24.01 -0.71 -2.91
N ALA A 445 24.00 -2.05 -3.08
CA ALA A 445 24.55 -2.69 -4.27
C ALA A 445 23.69 -2.45 -5.52
N ALA A 446 22.36 -2.55 -5.39
CA ALA A 446 21.44 -2.32 -6.51
C ALA A 446 21.35 -0.83 -6.88
N ILE A 447 21.38 0.09 -5.90
CA ILE A 447 21.43 1.54 -6.17
C ILE A 447 22.69 1.90 -6.96
N LEU A 448 23.85 1.33 -6.63
CA LEU A 448 25.06 1.58 -7.40
C LEU A 448 24.96 1.04 -8.85
N ARG A 449 24.37 -0.14 -9.04
CA ARG A 449 24.12 -0.69 -10.39
C ARG A 449 23.14 0.16 -11.17
N TYR A 450 22.06 0.62 -10.53
CA TYR A 450 21.11 1.57 -11.10
C TYR A 450 21.80 2.86 -11.55
N ARG A 451 22.62 3.48 -10.70
CA ARG A 451 23.30 4.74 -11.05
C ARG A 451 24.19 4.57 -12.27
N ARG A 452 24.94 3.46 -12.36
CA ARG A 452 25.76 3.14 -13.53
C ARG A 452 24.91 2.91 -14.77
N ALA A 453 23.85 2.09 -14.68
CA ALA A 453 23.03 1.71 -15.82
C ALA A 453 22.14 2.85 -16.36
N ILE A 454 21.60 3.70 -15.49
CA ILE A 454 20.71 4.80 -15.88
C ILE A 454 21.48 6.01 -16.39
N THR A 455 22.58 6.39 -15.73
CA THR A 455 23.28 7.65 -16.02
C THR A 455 23.83 7.69 -17.44
N ASP A 456 24.25 6.56 -17.99
CA ASP A 456 24.86 6.49 -19.33
C ASP A 456 23.94 6.97 -20.46
N SER A 457 22.62 6.76 -20.35
CA SER A 457 21.65 7.19 -21.39
C SER A 457 20.73 8.32 -20.95
N ALA A 458 20.34 8.37 -19.68
CA ALA A 458 19.39 9.37 -19.19
C ALA A 458 20.08 10.59 -18.53
N GLY A 459 21.33 10.43 -18.07
CA GLY A 459 21.98 11.37 -17.17
C GLY A 459 21.31 11.45 -15.78
N VAL A 460 21.92 12.20 -14.87
CA VAL A 460 21.43 12.33 -13.48
C VAL A 460 20.14 13.17 -13.40
N ALA A 461 20.00 14.18 -14.28
CA ALA A 461 18.88 15.11 -14.29
C ALA A 461 17.53 14.48 -14.69
N LYS A 462 17.56 13.30 -15.30
CA LYS A 462 16.36 12.53 -15.68
C LYS A 462 16.03 11.41 -14.68
N THR A 463 16.56 11.51 -13.46
CA THR A 463 16.18 10.66 -12.33
C THR A 463 15.28 11.43 -11.36
N SER A 464 14.40 10.71 -10.65
CA SER A 464 13.45 11.31 -9.69
C SER A 464 14.07 11.66 -8.34
N GLY A 465 15.32 11.26 -8.09
CA GLY A 465 15.93 11.29 -6.77
C GLY A 465 15.70 9.97 -6.03
N PHE A 466 15.45 10.05 -4.72
CA PHE A 466 15.19 8.90 -3.87
C PHE A 466 13.89 9.11 -3.08
N ILE A 467 13.14 8.03 -2.93
CA ILE A 467 11.98 7.90 -2.04
C ILE A 467 12.17 6.62 -1.23
N ASP A 468 11.72 6.64 0.01
CA ASP A 468 11.90 5.54 0.98
C ASP A 468 10.88 4.40 0.81
N ASP A 469 9.67 4.68 0.30
CA ASP A 469 8.58 3.72 0.09
C ASP A 469 8.35 2.78 1.30
N THR A 470 8.40 3.35 2.51
CA THR A 470 8.36 2.58 3.77
C THR A 470 7.10 2.84 4.59
N ARG A 471 6.67 1.81 5.32
CA ARG A 471 5.69 1.94 6.43
C ARG A 471 6.38 2.12 7.78
N ALA A 472 7.69 1.87 7.87
CA ALA A 472 8.46 1.96 9.10
C ALA A 472 9.00 3.39 9.29
N PHE A 473 8.28 4.21 10.05
CA PHE A 473 8.56 5.64 10.23
C PHE A 473 10.00 5.94 10.68
N CYS A 474 10.55 5.11 11.59
CA CYS A 474 11.92 5.28 12.07
C CYS A 474 12.99 4.92 11.03
N SER A 475 12.63 4.22 9.94
CA SER A 475 13.55 3.87 8.85
C SER A 475 13.77 4.99 7.84
N ILE A 476 12.89 6.01 7.81
CA ILE A 476 12.96 7.13 6.87
C ILE A 476 14.35 7.80 6.85
N PRO A 477 14.89 8.32 7.98
CA PRO A 477 16.19 8.99 7.96
C PRO A 477 17.32 8.06 7.51
N THR A 478 17.27 6.80 7.91
CA THR A 478 18.29 5.79 7.60
C THR A 478 18.31 5.41 6.11
N ARG A 479 17.15 5.22 5.49
CA ARG A 479 17.03 4.96 4.05
C ARG A 479 17.52 6.15 3.22
N HIS A 480 17.15 7.37 3.61
CA HIS A 480 17.65 8.58 2.96
C HIS A 480 19.16 8.76 3.12
N ASP A 481 19.73 8.46 4.29
CA ASP A 481 21.18 8.51 4.50
C ASP A 481 21.92 7.47 3.65
N MET A 482 21.42 6.23 3.58
CA MET A 482 21.94 5.18 2.70
C MET A 482 22.01 5.67 1.25
N SER A 483 20.90 6.20 0.73
CA SER A 483 20.83 6.71 -0.64
C SER A 483 21.83 7.84 -0.88
N ARG A 484 21.91 8.83 0.03
CA ARG A 484 22.87 9.94 -0.04
C ARG A 484 24.32 9.46 -0.09
N ARG A 485 24.69 8.47 0.73
CA ARG A 485 26.04 7.89 0.76
C ARG A 485 26.38 7.17 -0.53
N VAL A 486 25.45 6.37 -1.06
CA VAL A 486 25.66 5.62 -2.31
C VAL A 486 25.77 6.57 -3.50
N ASP A 487 24.95 7.62 -3.54
CA ASP A 487 25.03 8.66 -4.56
C ASP A 487 26.36 9.42 -4.49
N ALA A 488 26.81 9.79 -3.30
CA ALA A 488 28.11 10.42 -3.10
C ALA A 488 29.25 9.51 -3.57
N ALA A 489 29.20 8.21 -3.26
CA ALA A 489 30.19 7.23 -3.71
C ALA A 489 30.18 7.08 -5.24
N PHE A 490 29.01 7.05 -5.87
CA PHE A 490 28.88 7.02 -7.32
C PHE A 490 29.51 8.27 -7.97
N LEU A 491 29.12 9.47 -7.52
CA LEU A 491 29.66 10.73 -8.06
C LEU A 491 31.18 10.84 -7.84
N ALA A 492 31.68 10.44 -6.67
CA ALA A 492 33.11 10.39 -6.40
C ALA A 492 33.84 9.46 -7.38
N SER A 493 33.24 8.32 -7.74
CA SER A 493 33.83 7.40 -8.72
C SER A 493 33.96 8.03 -10.13
N LEU A 494 33.01 8.89 -10.52
CA LEU A 494 33.06 9.63 -11.79
C LEU A 494 34.15 10.71 -11.77
N VAL A 495 34.34 11.39 -10.63
CA VAL A 495 35.41 12.39 -10.46
C VAL A 495 36.78 11.73 -10.52
N VAL A 496 36.97 10.62 -9.79
CA VAL A 496 38.24 9.88 -9.74
C VAL A 496 38.62 9.30 -11.09
N SER A 497 37.63 8.89 -11.89
CA SER A 497 37.83 8.38 -13.25
C SER A 497 37.87 9.47 -14.33
N HIS A 498 37.87 10.75 -13.95
CA HIS A 498 37.87 11.92 -14.84
C HIS A 498 36.68 11.98 -15.82
N GLN A 499 35.58 11.33 -15.48
CA GLN A 499 34.30 11.43 -16.21
C GLN A 499 33.53 12.70 -15.82
N LEU A 500 33.81 13.27 -14.64
CA LEU A 500 33.34 14.58 -14.20
C LEU A 500 34.52 15.46 -13.77
N GLY A 501 34.49 16.73 -14.15
CA GLY A 501 35.49 17.72 -13.72
C GLY A 501 35.27 18.16 -12.27
N GLY A 502 36.35 18.39 -11.51
CA GLY A 502 36.27 18.82 -10.11
C GLY A 502 35.62 20.20 -9.86
N GLY A 503 35.49 21.02 -10.91
CA GLY A 503 34.79 22.32 -10.87
C GLY A 503 33.28 22.24 -11.10
N GLY A 504 32.75 21.08 -11.51
CA GLY A 504 31.32 20.80 -11.64
C GLY A 504 30.70 20.52 -10.27
N CYS A 505 30.80 21.49 -9.36
CA CYS A 505 30.16 21.45 -8.06
C CYS A 505 28.63 21.46 -8.25
N PHE A 506 28.02 20.29 -8.36
CA PHE A 506 26.58 20.09 -8.10
C PHE A 506 26.34 20.17 -6.58
N TRP A 507 26.78 21.25 -5.94
CA TRP A 507 26.38 21.62 -4.58
C TRP A 507 25.03 22.32 -4.68
N GLY A 508 23.98 21.55 -4.95
CA GLY A 508 22.64 21.93 -4.51
C GLY A 508 22.64 21.84 -2.99
N CYS A 509 22.59 22.98 -2.32
CA CYS A 509 22.68 23.14 -0.87
C CYS A 509 21.90 22.06 -0.09
N TRP A 510 22.62 21.19 0.61
CA TRP A 510 22.14 20.62 1.87
C TRP A 510 23.04 21.19 2.96
N ALA A 511 22.64 22.36 3.47
CA ALA A 511 23.26 22.89 4.67
C ALA A 511 22.99 21.91 5.81
N VAL A 512 24.03 21.18 6.22
CA VAL A 512 24.14 20.70 7.59
C VAL A 512 24.42 21.95 8.42
N GLY A 513 23.35 22.66 8.81
CA GLY A 513 23.41 23.60 9.92
C GLY A 513 23.69 22.77 11.18
N GLY A 514 24.77 23.12 11.88
CA GLY A 514 25.24 22.43 13.08
C GLY A 514 24.41 22.67 14.32
#